data_AF-A0A352NGT7-F1
#
_entry.id   AF-A0A352NGT7-F1
#
_cell.length_a   1.000
_cell.length_b   1.000
_cell.length_c   1.000
_cell.angle_alpha   90.00
_cell.angle_beta   90.00
_cell.angle_gamma   90.00
#
_symmetry.space_group_name_H-M   'P 1'
#
loop_
_entity.id
_entity.type
_entity.pdbx_description
1 polymer ?
#
loop_
_entity_poly.entity_id
_entity_poly.type
_entity_poly.pdbx_seq_one_letter_code
_entity_poly.pdbx_strand_id
1 'polypeptide(L)'
;MSELMAEECGSVHEQLSFLLENHFDHTHAKLWREIPLTDEPFVEAWEEYISDIHVKSPLTVLKNKLVQLNFPVKEGISKSSGYQTAIGRGPDAVLMPGATGIELEEPGNIEVYLYQTIAGRIPVIQVRNRKDFETLVRVFFYKNEPVSIPPSMGACMIKGYNNWDRVKKYKEKWHSDNGYKENMDFLWRFEFEKMKSRPELYQDIFFLLSDKEYSNVPAWMLGIPEAEWRRYPWLFAGNMKLRTTARCAFLAQPATIYWTN
;
A
#
# COMPACT_ATOMS: atom_id res chain seq x y z
N MET A 1 -8.56 44.10 41.66
CA MET A 1 -7.63 43.04 41.21
C MET A 1 -8.39 41.79 40.74
N SER A 2 -9.54 41.98 40.08
CA SER A 2 -10.43 40.90 39.62
C SER A 2 -11.03 41.16 38.23
N GLU A 3 -10.69 42.27 37.57
CA GLU A 3 -11.23 42.64 36.25
C GLU A 3 -10.26 42.37 35.08
N LEU A 4 -8.99 42.06 35.36
CA LEU A 4 -7.97 41.80 34.32
C LEU A 4 -7.87 40.33 33.88
N MET A 5 -8.80 39.47 34.32
CA MET A 5 -8.82 38.03 33.97
C MET A 5 -10.03 37.64 33.11
N ALA A 6 -10.93 38.59 32.78
CA ALA A 6 -12.16 38.32 32.02
C ALA A 6 -12.08 38.66 30.52
N GLU A 7 -11.09 39.45 30.08
CA GLU A 7 -11.01 39.91 28.67
C GLU A 7 -10.31 38.95 27.71
N GLU A 8 -9.53 37.97 28.17
CA GLU A 8 -8.84 37.04 27.25
C GLU A 8 -9.70 35.86 26.78
N CYS A 9 -10.85 35.59 27.41
CA CYS A 9 -11.70 34.44 27.05
C CYS A 9 -12.66 34.73 25.86
N GLY A 10 -12.95 36.00 25.58
CA GLY A 10 -13.81 36.41 24.45
C GLY A 10 -13.14 36.30 23.08
N SER A 11 -11.81 36.23 23.03
CA SER A 11 -11.01 36.30 21.80
C SER A 11 -10.95 34.97 21.03
N VAL A 12 -10.91 33.82 21.72
CA VAL A 12 -10.72 32.51 21.07
C VAL A 12 -12.02 31.97 20.48
N HIS A 13 -13.15 32.20 21.13
CA HIS A 13 -14.45 31.68 20.67
C HIS A 13 -14.92 32.36 19.38
N GLU A 14 -14.72 33.67 19.23
CA GLU A 14 -15.01 34.37 17.97
C GLU A 14 -14.04 33.96 16.86
N GLN A 15 -12.75 33.80 17.15
CA GLN A 15 -11.73 33.43 16.16
C GLN A 15 -11.88 32.00 15.61
N LEU A 16 -12.57 31.10 16.32
CA LEU A 16 -12.80 29.71 15.89
C LEU A 16 -14.22 29.46 15.39
N SER A 17 -15.10 30.49 15.38
CA SER A 17 -16.49 30.37 14.92
C SER A 17 -16.59 29.88 13.47
N PHE A 18 -15.63 30.26 12.61
CA PHE A 18 -15.56 29.79 11.21
C PHE A 18 -15.35 28.26 11.08
N LEU A 19 -14.84 27.58 12.12
CA LEU A 19 -14.71 26.11 12.11
C LEU A 19 -16.06 25.40 12.32
N LEU A 20 -17.08 26.11 12.79
CA LEU A 20 -18.44 25.61 12.94
C LEU A 20 -19.25 25.75 11.65
N GLU A 21 -18.81 26.63 10.74
CA GLU A 21 -19.43 26.79 9.43
C GLU A 21 -18.98 25.66 8.51
N ASN A 22 -19.92 24.79 8.12
CA ASN A 22 -19.63 23.72 7.18
C ASN A 22 -19.55 24.31 5.75
N HIS A 23 -18.32 24.58 5.31
CA HIS A 23 -18.00 25.02 3.95
C HIS A 23 -17.70 23.85 2.99
N PHE A 24 -17.96 22.60 3.37
CA PHE A 24 -17.72 21.47 2.49
C PHE A 24 -18.71 21.48 1.32
N ASP A 25 -18.17 21.45 0.11
CA ASP A 25 -18.96 21.27 -1.09
C ASP A 25 -19.50 19.84 -1.15
N HIS A 26 -20.80 19.70 -0.98
CA HIS A 26 -21.51 18.42 -1.00
C HIS A 26 -22.00 18.03 -2.39
N THR A 27 -21.76 18.85 -3.43
CA THR A 27 -22.28 18.62 -4.79
C THR A 27 -21.78 17.32 -5.41
N HIS A 28 -20.60 16.86 -4.99
CA HIS A 28 -20.00 15.59 -5.41
C HIS A 28 -20.01 14.51 -4.32
N ALA A 29 -20.71 14.74 -3.21
CA ALA A 29 -20.79 13.76 -2.13
C ALA A 29 -21.63 12.55 -2.58
N LYS A 30 -20.99 11.38 -2.55
CA LYS A 30 -21.66 10.08 -2.76
C LYS A 30 -22.75 9.89 -1.71
N LEU A 31 -23.92 9.40 -2.15
CA LEU A 31 -24.99 9.04 -1.22
C LEU A 31 -24.54 7.86 -0.35
N TRP A 32 -24.98 7.83 0.92
CA TRP A 32 -24.63 6.75 1.86
C TRP A 32 -25.04 5.34 1.38
N ARG A 33 -26.03 5.27 0.47
CA ARG A 33 -26.49 4.02 -0.15
C ARG A 33 -25.54 3.47 -1.21
N GLU A 34 -24.57 4.27 -1.67
CA GLU A 34 -23.54 3.88 -2.64
C GLU A 34 -22.25 3.40 -1.96
N ILE A 35 -22.28 3.20 -0.64
CA ILE A 35 -21.16 2.71 0.18
C ILE A 35 -21.47 1.27 0.63
N PRO A 36 -20.50 0.34 0.58
CA PRO A 36 -19.14 0.55 0.06
C PRO A 36 -19.11 0.74 -1.45
N LEU A 37 -18.16 1.56 -1.91
CA LEU A 37 -17.87 1.69 -3.35
C LEU A 37 -17.45 0.34 -3.94
N THR A 38 -17.59 0.23 -5.26
CA THR A 38 -17.08 -0.92 -6.02
C THR A 38 -15.57 -1.06 -5.82
N ASP A 39 -15.13 -2.32 -5.78
CA ASP A 39 -13.72 -2.65 -5.69
C ASP A 39 -12.89 -2.12 -6.86
N GLU A 40 -11.64 -1.81 -6.55
CA GLU A 40 -10.63 -1.52 -7.56
C GLU A 40 -10.20 -2.80 -8.30
N PRO A 41 -9.75 -2.71 -9.57
CA PRO A 41 -9.41 -3.89 -10.38
C PRO A 41 -8.29 -4.78 -9.83
N PHE A 42 -7.50 -4.30 -8.86
CA PHE A 42 -6.51 -5.16 -8.20
C PHE A 42 -7.14 -6.22 -7.30
N VAL A 43 -8.35 -6.01 -6.78
CA VAL A 43 -8.97 -6.90 -5.78
C VAL A 43 -9.11 -8.33 -6.32
N GLU A 44 -9.54 -8.51 -7.56
CA GLU A 44 -9.66 -9.81 -8.22
C GLU A 44 -8.33 -10.60 -8.20
N ALA A 45 -7.21 -9.93 -8.51
CA ALA A 45 -5.90 -10.59 -8.46
C ALA A 45 -5.51 -10.99 -7.04
N TRP A 46 -5.83 -10.16 -6.03
CA TRP A 46 -5.53 -10.48 -4.64
C TRP A 46 -6.42 -11.57 -4.06
N GLU A 47 -7.66 -11.73 -4.52
CA GLU A 47 -8.51 -12.90 -4.18
C GLU A 47 -7.83 -14.20 -4.63
N GLU A 48 -7.30 -14.23 -5.86
CA GLU A 48 -6.54 -15.38 -6.34
C GLU A 48 -5.28 -15.63 -5.51
N TYR A 49 -4.54 -14.57 -5.14
CA TYR A 49 -3.33 -14.71 -4.33
C TYR A 49 -3.67 -15.31 -2.97
N ILE A 50 -4.74 -14.84 -2.33
CA ILE A 50 -5.22 -15.37 -1.06
C ILE A 50 -5.61 -16.84 -1.23
N SER A 51 -6.32 -17.20 -2.30
CA SER A 51 -6.66 -18.61 -2.59
C SER A 51 -5.40 -19.48 -2.73
N ASP A 52 -4.37 -19.01 -3.44
CA ASP A 52 -3.09 -19.72 -3.58
C ASP A 52 -2.35 -19.91 -2.25
N ILE A 53 -2.46 -18.93 -1.34
CA ILE A 53 -1.85 -18.97 0.01
C ILE A 53 -2.49 -20.04 0.89
N HIS A 54 -3.74 -20.44 0.66
CA HIS A 54 -4.34 -21.54 1.41
C HIS A 54 -3.71 -22.90 1.05
N VAL A 55 -3.08 -23.01 -0.13
CA VAL A 55 -2.48 -24.24 -0.65
C VAL A 55 -0.96 -24.25 -0.50
N LYS A 56 -0.31 -23.09 -0.55
CA LYS A 56 1.15 -22.90 -0.55
C LYS A 56 1.57 -21.94 0.55
N SER A 57 2.85 -21.96 0.94
CA SER A 57 3.37 -20.99 1.91
C SER A 57 3.12 -19.53 1.46
N PRO A 58 2.67 -18.63 2.37
CA PRO A 58 2.40 -17.22 2.04
C PRO A 58 3.55 -16.53 1.33
N LEU A 59 4.77 -16.67 1.85
CA LEU A 59 5.96 -16.05 1.27
C LEU A 59 6.25 -16.55 -0.15
N THR A 60 6.02 -17.84 -0.41
CA THR A 60 6.24 -18.43 -1.74
C THR A 60 5.26 -17.85 -2.76
N VAL A 61 3.98 -17.73 -2.42
CA VAL A 61 2.99 -17.12 -3.30
C VAL A 61 3.34 -15.67 -3.56
N LEU A 62 3.61 -14.90 -2.51
CA LEU A 62 3.95 -13.49 -2.65
C LEU A 62 5.24 -13.28 -3.46
N LYS A 63 6.28 -14.10 -3.30
CA LYS A 63 7.51 -14.02 -4.13
C LYS A 63 7.24 -14.23 -5.62
N ASN A 64 6.33 -15.12 -5.96
CA ASN A 64 5.96 -15.37 -7.37
C ASN A 64 5.19 -14.19 -7.99
N LYS A 65 4.39 -13.49 -7.19
CA LYS A 65 3.49 -12.42 -7.64
C LYS A 65 4.13 -11.03 -7.55
N LEU A 66 4.92 -10.79 -6.51
CA LEU A 66 5.48 -9.50 -6.15
C LEU A 66 7.01 -9.53 -6.32
N VAL A 67 7.48 -9.08 -7.49
CA VAL A 67 8.87 -9.23 -7.93
C VAL A 67 9.92 -8.68 -6.93
N GLN A 68 9.61 -7.60 -6.20
CA GLN A 68 10.52 -6.99 -5.22
C GLN A 68 10.92 -7.93 -4.08
N LEU A 69 10.11 -8.95 -3.76
CA LEU A 69 10.42 -9.94 -2.72
C LEU A 69 11.51 -10.95 -3.13
N ASN A 70 11.86 -10.98 -4.42
CA ASN A 70 12.96 -11.79 -4.93
C ASN A 70 14.32 -11.10 -4.78
N PHE A 71 14.38 -9.87 -4.27
CA PHE A 71 15.64 -9.15 -4.07
C PHE A 71 15.94 -8.96 -2.59
N PRO A 72 17.20 -9.11 -2.15
CA PRO A 72 17.57 -8.88 -0.76
C PRO A 72 17.47 -7.40 -0.40
N VAL A 73 17.37 -7.11 0.89
CA VAL A 73 17.56 -5.75 1.40
C VAL A 73 19.05 -5.47 1.51
N LYS A 74 19.58 -4.58 0.66
CA LYS A 74 21.02 -4.30 0.59
C LYS A 74 21.27 -2.90 0.04
N GLU A 75 22.30 -2.24 0.57
CA GLU A 75 22.70 -0.90 0.12
C GLU A 75 23.01 -0.89 -1.38
N GLY A 76 22.37 0.04 -2.09
CA GLY A 76 22.54 0.26 -3.52
C GLY A 76 21.84 -0.76 -4.42
N ILE A 77 21.07 -1.70 -3.87
CA ILE A 77 20.35 -2.71 -4.67
C ILE A 77 19.41 -2.04 -5.68
N SER A 78 18.78 -0.92 -5.32
CA SER A 78 17.83 -0.19 -6.18
C SER A 78 18.49 0.43 -7.42
N LYS A 79 19.81 0.62 -7.38
CA LYS A 79 20.64 1.14 -8.48
C LYS A 79 21.28 0.03 -9.30
N SER A 80 21.18 -1.22 -8.87
CA SER A 80 21.72 -2.34 -9.63
C SER A 80 20.94 -2.55 -10.92
N SER A 81 21.65 -2.87 -12.01
CA SER A 81 21.03 -3.13 -13.31
C SER A 81 20.04 -4.29 -13.25
N GLY A 82 20.34 -5.31 -12.44
CA GLY A 82 19.46 -6.46 -12.27
C GLY A 82 18.14 -6.11 -11.59
N TYR A 83 18.19 -5.33 -10.52
CA TYR A 83 16.99 -4.83 -9.85
C TYR A 83 16.15 -3.96 -10.80
N GLN A 84 16.75 -2.96 -11.42
CA GLN A 84 16.03 -2.06 -12.32
C GLN A 84 15.40 -2.79 -13.51
N THR A 85 16.08 -3.80 -14.05
CA THR A 85 15.54 -4.64 -15.13
C THR A 85 14.34 -5.45 -14.65
N ALA A 86 14.41 -6.07 -13.49
CA ALA A 86 13.30 -6.85 -12.95
C ALA A 86 12.08 -5.99 -12.57
N ILE A 87 12.30 -4.81 -11.98
CA ILE A 87 11.21 -3.88 -11.67
C ILE A 87 10.65 -3.23 -12.95
N GLY A 88 11.46 -3.07 -13.99
CA GLY A 88 11.06 -2.43 -15.25
C GLY A 88 10.52 -3.36 -16.34
N ARG A 89 10.81 -4.67 -16.27
CA ARG A 89 10.40 -5.67 -17.28
C ARG A 89 9.70 -6.91 -16.71
N GLY A 90 9.67 -7.06 -15.38
CA GLY A 90 8.93 -8.12 -14.71
C GLY A 90 9.75 -9.37 -14.33
N PRO A 91 9.06 -10.42 -13.84
CA PRO A 91 9.65 -11.57 -13.16
C PRO A 91 10.47 -12.50 -14.07
N ASP A 92 10.36 -12.39 -15.39
CA ASP A 92 11.20 -13.14 -16.34
C ASP A 92 12.71 -12.79 -16.18
N ALA A 93 13.01 -11.69 -15.49
CA ALA A 93 14.35 -11.26 -15.11
C ALA A 93 14.82 -11.78 -13.72
N VAL A 94 14.04 -12.62 -13.02
CA VAL A 94 14.37 -13.12 -11.67
C VAL A 94 15.48 -14.19 -11.69
N LEU A 95 15.91 -14.67 -12.85
CA LEU A 95 17.06 -15.57 -13.01
C LEU A 95 18.43 -14.88 -12.81
N MET A 96 18.46 -13.65 -12.29
CA MET A 96 19.68 -12.87 -12.15
C MET A 96 20.44 -13.20 -10.85
N PRO A 97 21.79 -13.15 -10.86
CA PRO A 97 22.62 -13.46 -9.68
C PRO A 97 22.31 -12.64 -8.41
N GLY A 98 21.68 -11.46 -8.55
CA GLY A 98 21.31 -10.58 -7.43
C GLY A 98 19.93 -10.85 -6.82
N ALA A 99 19.13 -11.75 -7.40
CA ALA A 99 17.80 -12.08 -6.93
C ALA A 99 17.83 -13.22 -5.89
N THR A 100 18.53 -12.98 -4.76
CA THR A 100 18.67 -13.98 -3.68
C THR A 100 17.43 -14.11 -2.79
N GLY A 101 16.44 -13.24 -2.98
CA GLY A 101 15.24 -13.16 -2.15
C GLY A 101 15.44 -12.38 -0.86
N ILE A 102 14.32 -12.00 -0.25
CA ILE A 102 14.29 -11.49 1.11
C ILE A 102 14.45 -12.62 2.13
N GLU A 103 14.98 -12.25 3.29
CA GLU A 103 15.04 -13.07 4.50
C GLU A 103 14.05 -12.52 5.52
N LEU A 104 13.19 -13.41 6.04
CA LEU A 104 12.23 -13.13 7.11
C LEU A 104 12.52 -14.09 8.27
N GLU A 105 12.36 -13.61 9.50
CA GLU A 105 12.49 -14.42 10.71
C GLU A 105 11.32 -15.40 10.86
N GLU A 106 10.10 -14.99 10.51
CA GLU A 106 8.88 -15.79 10.64
C GLU A 106 8.09 -15.84 9.32
N PRO A 107 8.65 -16.41 8.23
CA PRO A 107 8.04 -16.39 6.90
C PRO A 107 6.69 -17.11 6.80
N GLY A 108 6.37 -17.98 7.78
CA GLY A 108 5.08 -18.67 7.86
C GLY A 108 3.98 -17.89 8.58
N ASN A 109 4.32 -16.81 9.30
CA ASN A 109 3.37 -15.99 10.08
C ASN A 109 2.96 -14.71 9.33
N ILE A 110 2.91 -14.78 8.00
CA ILE A 110 2.39 -13.71 7.14
C ILE A 110 0.91 -14.00 6.91
N GLU A 111 0.06 -13.08 7.35
CA GLU A 111 -1.38 -13.13 7.09
C GLU A 111 -1.70 -12.18 5.91
N VAL A 112 -2.42 -12.69 4.92
CA VAL A 112 -2.84 -11.91 3.75
C VAL A 112 -4.35 -12.00 3.62
N TYR A 113 -5.02 -10.85 3.55
CA TYR A 113 -6.49 -10.80 3.46
C TYR A 113 -6.97 -9.53 2.75
N LEU A 114 -8.25 -9.53 2.39
CA LEU A 114 -8.95 -8.36 1.87
C LEU A 114 -9.81 -7.76 2.96
N TYR A 115 -9.61 -6.48 3.24
CA TYR A 115 -10.37 -5.74 4.24
C TYR A 115 -11.40 -4.83 3.57
N GLN A 116 -12.67 -4.91 3.97
CA GLN A 116 -13.73 -4.04 3.45
C GLN A 116 -13.60 -2.62 4.00
N THR A 117 -13.46 -1.63 3.11
CA THR A 117 -13.53 -0.20 3.45
C THR A 117 -14.78 0.44 2.83
N ILE A 118 -15.02 1.73 3.12
CA ILE A 118 -16.06 2.50 2.43
C ILE A 118 -15.76 2.70 0.94
N ALA A 119 -14.50 2.57 0.53
CA ALA A 119 -14.02 2.77 -0.84
C ALA A 119 -13.78 1.45 -1.59
N GLY A 120 -14.40 0.35 -1.14
CA GLY A 120 -14.14 -0.99 -1.64
C GLY A 120 -13.14 -1.76 -0.77
N ARG A 121 -12.83 -2.99 -1.17
CA ARG A 121 -11.90 -3.88 -0.47
C ARG A 121 -10.46 -3.50 -0.78
N ILE A 122 -9.60 -3.63 0.22
CA ILE A 122 -8.17 -3.35 0.10
C ILE A 122 -7.34 -4.54 0.60
N PRO A 123 -6.32 -4.98 -0.13
CA PRO A 123 -5.41 -6.01 0.32
C PRO A 123 -4.56 -5.55 1.49
N VAL A 124 -4.26 -6.53 2.32
CA VAL A 124 -3.51 -6.38 3.55
C VAL A 124 -2.46 -7.48 3.60
N ILE A 125 -1.24 -7.09 3.96
CA ILE A 125 -0.21 -8.01 4.44
C ILE A 125 0.08 -7.64 5.89
N GLN A 126 -0.19 -8.58 6.80
CA GLN A 126 0.05 -8.44 8.23
C GLN A 126 1.14 -9.41 8.67
N VAL A 127 2.09 -8.92 9.46
CA VAL A 127 3.16 -9.72 10.06
C VAL A 127 3.31 -9.41 11.54
N ARG A 128 3.61 -10.43 12.34
CA ARG A 128 3.75 -10.27 13.80
C ARG A 128 5.15 -9.84 14.22
N ASN A 129 6.16 -10.40 13.56
CA ASN A 129 7.55 -10.08 13.83
C ASN A 129 7.88 -8.65 13.35
N ARG A 130 8.50 -7.86 14.24
CA ARG A 130 8.86 -6.47 13.94
C ARG A 130 9.90 -6.36 12.83
N LYS A 131 10.91 -7.24 12.82
CA LYS A 131 11.96 -7.21 11.80
C LYS A 131 11.39 -7.60 10.44
N ASP A 132 10.45 -8.53 10.40
CA ASP A 132 9.74 -8.88 9.15
C ASP A 132 8.93 -7.70 8.63
N PHE A 133 8.23 -6.99 9.50
CA PHE A 133 7.54 -5.75 9.14
C PHE A 133 8.51 -4.73 8.53
N GLU A 134 9.64 -4.47 9.19
CA GLU A 134 10.65 -3.53 8.69
C GLU A 134 11.25 -3.98 7.36
N THR A 135 11.51 -5.27 7.19
CA THR A 135 11.98 -5.85 5.92
C THR A 135 10.96 -5.59 4.80
N LEU A 136 9.68 -5.87 5.03
CA LEU A 136 8.64 -5.62 4.02
C LEU A 136 8.48 -4.11 3.71
N VAL A 137 8.59 -3.24 4.73
CA VAL A 137 8.60 -1.78 4.51
C VAL A 137 9.80 -1.37 3.65
N ARG A 138 11.01 -1.88 3.93
CA ARG A 138 12.21 -1.60 3.13
C ARG A 138 12.03 -2.05 1.68
N VAL A 139 11.47 -3.24 1.48
CA VAL A 139 11.20 -3.82 0.16
C VAL A 139 10.23 -2.93 -0.64
N PHE A 140 9.03 -2.71 -0.11
CA PHE A 140 7.96 -2.07 -0.88
C PHE A 140 8.02 -0.55 -0.88
N PHE A 141 8.44 0.08 0.21
CA PHE A 141 8.46 1.54 0.34
C PHE A 141 9.81 2.14 -0.03
N TYR A 142 10.91 1.47 0.32
CA TYR A 142 12.28 1.96 0.11
C TYR A 142 13.06 1.20 -0.97
N LYS A 143 12.36 0.46 -1.86
CA LYS A 143 12.97 -0.22 -3.01
C LYS A 143 14.12 -1.16 -2.62
N ASN A 144 13.93 -1.89 -1.53
CA ASN A 144 14.90 -2.84 -0.95
C ASN A 144 16.18 -2.19 -0.40
N GLU A 145 16.20 -0.87 -0.19
CA GLU A 145 17.33 -0.20 0.49
C GLU A 145 17.27 -0.39 2.02
N PRO A 146 18.41 -0.48 2.71
CA PRO A 146 18.50 -0.75 4.15
C PRO A 146 18.24 0.51 4.99
N VAL A 147 17.08 1.14 4.79
CA VAL A 147 16.68 2.35 5.50
C VAL A 147 16.24 2.02 6.93
N SER A 148 16.65 2.84 7.89
CA SER A 148 16.18 2.73 9.29
C SER A 148 14.68 3.04 9.38
N ILE A 149 13.91 2.14 9.97
CA ILE A 149 12.46 2.29 10.09
C ILE A 149 12.12 2.77 11.51
N PRO A 150 11.39 3.90 11.67
CA PRO A 150 11.05 4.42 12.99
C PRO A 150 10.32 3.38 13.84
N PRO A 151 10.66 3.20 15.14
CA PRO A 151 9.98 2.27 16.03
C PRO A 151 8.47 2.49 16.13
N SER A 152 8.01 3.74 15.97
CA SER A 152 6.60 4.13 16.02
C SER A 152 5.77 3.75 14.77
N MET A 153 6.42 3.37 13.66
CA MET A 153 5.72 2.97 12.45
C MET A 153 5.15 1.56 12.62
N GLY A 154 3.83 1.43 12.77
CA GLY A 154 3.13 0.13 12.84
C GLY A 154 2.27 -0.19 11.61
N ALA A 155 2.12 0.76 10.69
CA ALA A 155 1.31 0.62 9.48
C ALA A 155 1.85 1.52 8.36
N CYS A 156 1.85 1.02 7.13
CA CYS A 156 2.02 1.87 5.96
C CYS A 156 1.12 1.41 4.80
N MET A 157 0.80 2.34 3.92
CA MET A 157 0.06 2.08 2.69
C MET A 157 1.07 2.11 1.55
N ILE A 158 1.11 1.05 0.76
CA ILE A 158 1.85 1.00 -0.49
C ILE A 158 0.89 1.40 -1.59
N LYS A 159 1.21 2.47 -2.32
CA LYS A 159 0.39 2.99 -3.42
C LYS A 159 1.22 2.99 -4.69
N GLY A 160 0.62 2.56 -5.81
CA GLY A 160 1.28 2.59 -7.11
C GLY A 160 2.27 1.44 -7.30
N TYR A 161 2.06 0.31 -6.61
CA TYR A 161 2.93 -0.85 -6.77
C TYR A 161 2.72 -1.48 -8.15
N ASN A 162 3.74 -1.51 -8.99
CA ASN A 162 3.65 -2.14 -10.32
C ASN A 162 3.59 -3.67 -10.18
N ASN A 163 2.40 -4.23 -10.28
CA ASN A 163 2.15 -5.67 -10.18
C ASN A 163 2.34 -6.34 -11.56
N TRP A 164 3.53 -6.91 -11.76
CA TRP A 164 3.88 -7.58 -13.02
C TRP A 164 3.09 -8.85 -13.29
N ASP A 165 2.53 -9.52 -12.28
CA ASP A 165 1.61 -10.64 -12.51
C ASP A 165 0.32 -10.15 -13.19
N ARG A 166 -0.20 -8.98 -12.79
CA ARG A 166 -1.35 -8.35 -13.47
C ARG A 166 -1.01 -7.89 -14.88
N VAL A 167 0.20 -7.35 -15.10
CA VAL A 167 0.68 -7.03 -16.46
C VAL A 167 0.73 -8.29 -17.33
N LYS A 168 1.23 -9.40 -16.79
CA LYS A 168 1.29 -10.69 -17.50
C LYS A 168 -0.11 -11.20 -17.84
N LYS A 169 -1.04 -11.20 -16.89
CA LYS A 169 -2.45 -11.59 -17.13
C LYS A 169 -3.11 -10.71 -18.19
N TYR A 170 -2.87 -9.40 -18.14
CA TYR A 170 -3.38 -8.48 -19.16
C TYR A 170 -2.82 -8.81 -20.54
N LYS A 171 -1.51 -9.08 -20.64
CA LYS A 171 -0.85 -9.51 -21.88
C LYS A 171 -1.47 -10.80 -22.43
N GLU A 172 -1.63 -11.81 -21.58
CA GLU A 172 -2.21 -13.11 -21.95
C GLU A 172 -3.65 -12.96 -22.45
N LYS A 173 -4.47 -12.18 -21.73
CA LYS A 173 -5.85 -11.87 -22.14
C LYS A 173 -5.88 -11.15 -23.49
N TRP A 174 -5.05 -10.13 -23.68
CA TRP A 174 -4.99 -9.39 -24.93
C TRP A 174 -4.55 -10.27 -26.12
N HIS A 175 -3.60 -11.19 -25.90
CA HIS A 175 -3.23 -12.17 -26.92
C HIS A 175 -4.39 -13.12 -27.27
N SER A 176 -5.13 -13.60 -26.26
CA SER A 176 -6.29 -14.46 -26.47
C SER A 176 -7.39 -13.75 -27.27
N ASP A 177 -7.67 -12.49 -26.94
CA ASP A 177 -8.74 -11.71 -27.57
C ASP A 177 -8.38 -11.31 -29.03
N ASN A 178 -7.09 -11.25 -29.38
CA ASN A 178 -6.62 -10.81 -30.69
C ASN A 178 -6.14 -11.95 -31.63
N GLY A 179 -6.09 -13.19 -31.12
CA GLY A 179 -5.59 -14.36 -31.84
C GLY A 179 -4.09 -14.35 -32.14
N TYR A 180 -3.57 -15.46 -32.68
CA TYR A 180 -2.16 -15.55 -33.07
C TYR A 180 -1.88 -14.74 -34.35
N LYS A 181 -0.93 -13.80 -34.26
CA LYS A 181 -0.36 -13.09 -35.42
C LYS A 181 1.16 -13.12 -35.30
N GLU A 182 1.86 -13.23 -36.43
CA GLU A 182 3.33 -13.31 -36.47
C GLU A 182 4.02 -12.10 -35.81
N ASN A 183 3.35 -10.94 -35.75
CA ASN A 183 3.85 -9.70 -35.18
C ASN A 183 3.28 -9.37 -33.78
N MET A 184 2.81 -10.38 -33.05
CA MET A 184 2.15 -10.21 -31.75
C MET A 184 3.01 -9.44 -30.72
N ASP A 185 4.30 -9.74 -30.61
CA ASP A 185 5.19 -9.03 -29.68
C ASP A 185 5.41 -7.56 -30.07
N PHE A 186 5.43 -7.26 -31.37
CA PHE A 186 5.52 -5.87 -31.85
C PHE A 186 4.25 -5.08 -31.54
N LEU A 187 3.08 -5.69 -31.79
CA LEU A 187 1.78 -5.09 -31.49
C LEU A 187 1.58 -4.90 -29.98
N TRP A 188 2.08 -5.84 -29.17
CA TRP A 188 2.08 -5.73 -27.71
C TRP A 188 2.78 -4.45 -27.23
N ARG A 189 3.85 -3.99 -27.90
CA ARG A 189 4.53 -2.74 -27.49
C ARG A 189 3.59 -1.54 -27.53
N PHE A 190 2.71 -1.46 -28.53
CA PHE A 190 1.73 -0.36 -28.62
C PHE A 190 0.62 -0.51 -27.58
N GLU A 191 0.15 -1.74 -27.36
CA GLU A 191 -0.86 -2.00 -26.34
C GLU A 191 -0.33 -1.72 -24.93
N PHE A 192 0.92 -2.08 -24.66
CA PHE A 192 1.57 -1.85 -23.39
C PHE A 192 1.68 -0.35 -23.06
N GLU A 193 1.98 0.49 -24.06
CA GLU A 193 1.97 1.95 -23.87
C GLU A 193 0.55 2.49 -23.60
N LYS A 194 -0.50 1.91 -24.20
CA LYS A 194 -1.89 2.25 -23.85
C LYS A 194 -2.22 1.82 -22.42
N MET A 195 -1.84 0.60 -22.03
CA MET A 195 -2.05 0.08 -20.68
C MET A 195 -1.36 0.96 -19.63
N LYS A 196 -0.14 1.46 -19.90
CA LYS A 196 0.57 2.38 -19.00
C LYS A 196 -0.19 3.67 -18.70
N SER A 197 -1.03 4.16 -19.62
CA SER A 197 -1.88 5.33 -19.38
C SER A 197 -3.02 5.07 -18.38
N ARG A 198 -3.23 3.80 -18.02
CA ARG A 198 -4.30 3.30 -17.16
C ARG A 198 -3.71 2.54 -15.96
N PRO A 199 -3.17 3.27 -14.96
CA PRO A 199 -2.49 2.66 -13.82
C PRO A 199 -3.36 1.67 -13.06
N GLU A 200 -4.68 1.84 -13.04
CA GLU A 200 -5.61 0.93 -12.38
C GLU A 200 -5.52 -0.52 -12.88
N LEU A 201 -5.00 -0.74 -14.11
CA LEU A 201 -4.87 -2.07 -14.71
C LEU A 201 -3.67 -2.88 -14.20
N TYR A 202 -2.66 -2.22 -13.62
CA TYR A 202 -1.42 -2.89 -13.22
C TYR A 202 -0.81 -2.39 -11.92
N GLN A 203 -1.27 -1.26 -11.40
CA GLN A 203 -0.85 -0.75 -10.12
C GLN A 203 -1.80 -1.20 -9.01
N ASP A 204 -1.18 -1.59 -7.91
CA ASP A 204 -1.90 -2.03 -6.73
C ASP A 204 -1.76 -1.02 -5.59
N ILE A 205 -2.75 -1.05 -4.71
CA ILE A 205 -2.72 -0.39 -3.41
C ILE A 205 -2.96 -1.47 -2.37
N PHE A 206 -2.08 -1.55 -1.37
CA PHE A 206 -2.24 -2.49 -0.26
C PHE A 206 -1.61 -1.94 1.02
N PHE A 207 -2.02 -2.48 2.16
CA PHE A 207 -1.46 -2.12 3.45
C PHE A 207 -0.42 -3.14 3.92
N LEU A 208 0.60 -2.63 4.59
CA LEU A 208 1.49 -3.42 5.44
C LEU A 208 1.20 -3.07 6.90
N LEU A 209 0.92 -4.07 7.73
CA LEU A 209 0.75 -3.90 9.17
C LEU A 209 1.70 -4.77 9.97
N SER A 210 2.12 -4.21 11.11
CA SER A 210 2.60 -5.01 12.22
C SER A 210 1.44 -5.41 13.14
N ASP A 211 1.63 -6.47 13.91
CA ASP A 211 0.73 -6.89 14.99
C ASP A 211 0.91 -6.07 16.29
N LYS A 212 1.72 -5.00 16.25
CA LYS A 212 1.97 -4.15 17.43
C LYS A 212 1.03 -2.97 17.48
N GLU A 213 0.89 -2.45 18.69
CA GLU A 213 0.18 -1.22 19.00
C GLU A 213 0.63 -0.06 18.12
N TYR A 214 -0.35 0.65 17.56
CA TYR A 214 -0.12 1.70 16.57
C TYR A 214 0.27 3.00 17.28
N SER A 215 1.26 3.71 16.76
CA SER A 215 1.73 4.98 17.32
C SER A 215 2.17 4.92 18.80
N ASN A 216 2.60 3.74 19.26
CA ASN A 216 3.01 3.51 20.65
C ASN A 216 1.88 3.82 21.67
N VAL A 217 0.62 3.75 21.23
CA VAL A 217 -0.56 3.88 22.07
C VAL A 217 -1.01 2.48 22.48
N PRO A 218 -0.81 2.09 23.75
CA PRO A 218 -1.11 0.74 24.13
C PRO A 218 -2.60 0.48 24.29
N ALA A 219 -3.03 -0.77 24.11
CA ALA A 219 -4.44 -1.15 24.13
C ALA A 219 -5.14 -0.73 25.44
N TRP A 220 -4.43 -0.85 26.57
CA TRP A 220 -4.92 -0.43 27.88
C TRP A 220 -5.19 1.09 27.98
N MET A 221 -4.49 1.92 27.21
CA MET A 221 -4.71 3.37 27.19
C MET A 221 -6.06 3.73 26.57
N LEU A 222 -6.62 2.84 25.73
CA LEU A 222 -7.97 2.98 25.18
C LEU A 222 -9.02 2.16 25.94
N GLY A 223 -8.64 1.48 27.02
CA GLY A 223 -9.54 0.59 27.78
C GLY A 223 -9.96 -0.66 27.01
N ILE A 224 -9.19 -1.07 25.99
CA ILE A 224 -9.51 -2.21 25.12
C ILE A 224 -8.56 -3.37 25.47
N PRO A 225 -9.08 -4.61 25.60
CA PRO A 225 -8.22 -5.79 25.77
C PRO A 225 -7.28 -5.98 24.58
N GLU A 226 -6.04 -6.43 24.83
CA GLU A 226 -5.07 -6.68 23.75
C GLU A 226 -5.60 -7.64 22.68
N ALA A 227 -6.37 -8.65 23.06
CA ALA A 227 -6.99 -9.60 22.12
C ALA A 227 -7.97 -8.91 21.15
N GLU A 228 -8.65 -7.85 21.60
CA GLU A 228 -9.56 -7.06 20.78
C GLU A 228 -8.80 -6.06 19.91
N TRP A 229 -7.71 -5.47 20.42
CA TRP A 229 -6.77 -4.68 19.62
C TRP A 229 -6.22 -5.48 18.44
N ARG A 230 -5.75 -6.70 18.70
CA ARG A 230 -5.22 -7.64 17.69
C ARG A 230 -6.26 -8.06 16.66
N ARG A 231 -7.54 -8.01 17.01
CA ARG A 231 -8.65 -8.33 16.10
C ARG A 231 -8.97 -7.18 15.13
N TYR A 232 -8.66 -5.93 15.50
CA TYR A 232 -8.97 -4.75 14.69
C TYR A 232 -7.86 -3.68 14.62
N PRO A 233 -6.61 -4.00 14.21
CA PRO A 233 -5.53 -3.00 14.09
C PRO A 233 -5.90 -1.80 13.17
N TRP A 234 -6.77 -2.06 12.19
CA TRP A 234 -7.28 -1.11 11.20
C TRP A 234 -8.17 -0.01 11.74
N LEU A 235 -8.96 -0.29 12.79
CA LEU A 235 -9.78 0.73 13.43
C LEU A 235 -8.90 1.87 13.95
N PHE A 236 -7.64 1.59 14.27
CA PHE A 236 -6.70 2.59 14.77
C PHE A 236 -5.84 3.16 13.64
N ALA A 237 -5.33 2.33 12.72
CA ALA A 237 -4.52 2.80 11.58
C ALA A 237 -5.33 3.64 10.57
N GLY A 238 -6.59 3.26 10.30
CA GLY A 238 -7.50 3.94 9.37
C GLY A 238 -8.12 5.21 9.95
N ASN A 239 -8.68 5.15 11.18
CA ASN A 239 -9.30 6.33 11.80
C ASN A 239 -8.27 7.41 12.17
N MET A 240 -7.04 7.03 12.52
CA MET A 240 -6.02 8.01 12.92
C MET A 240 -5.35 8.66 11.70
N LYS A 241 -5.15 7.95 10.59
CA LYS A 241 -4.72 8.58 9.31
C LYS A 241 -5.80 9.48 8.71
N LEU A 242 -7.08 9.12 8.81
CA LEU A 242 -8.19 10.00 8.39
C LEU A 242 -8.29 11.26 9.27
N ARG A 243 -7.94 11.16 10.57
CA ARG A 243 -7.86 12.34 11.46
C ARG A 243 -6.59 13.19 11.30
N THR A 244 -5.45 12.59 10.93
CA THR A 244 -4.17 13.34 10.75
C THR A 244 -3.97 13.90 9.35
N THR A 245 -4.65 13.39 8.31
CA THR A 245 -4.64 14.02 6.98
C THR A 245 -5.33 15.39 6.96
N ALA A 246 -6.19 15.70 7.93
CA ALA A 246 -6.72 17.05 8.14
C ALA A 246 -5.69 18.05 8.72
N ARG A 247 -4.51 17.59 9.18
CA ARG A 247 -3.45 18.47 9.71
C ARG A 247 -2.14 18.47 8.92
N CYS A 248 -1.89 17.50 8.05
CA CYS A 248 -0.63 17.39 7.29
C CYS A 248 -0.76 17.63 5.77
N ALA A 249 -1.90 18.13 5.27
CA ALA A 249 -2.08 18.45 3.86
C ALA A 249 -1.23 19.64 3.36
N PHE A 250 -0.38 20.24 4.19
CA PHE A 250 0.36 21.46 3.83
C PHE A 250 1.85 21.26 3.45
N LEU A 251 2.41 20.04 3.46
CA LEU A 251 3.86 19.86 3.18
C LEU A 251 4.28 18.64 2.35
N ALA A 252 3.38 17.99 1.60
CA ALA A 252 3.80 16.96 0.65
C ALA A 252 3.79 17.52 -0.78
N GLN A 253 4.92 18.10 -1.21
CA GLN A 253 5.16 18.32 -2.64
C GLN A 253 5.17 16.95 -3.35
N PRO A 254 4.49 16.81 -4.49
CA PRO A 254 4.62 15.61 -5.31
C PRO A 254 6.04 15.56 -5.88
N ALA A 255 6.79 14.51 -5.55
CA ALA A 255 8.01 14.17 -6.26
C ALA A 255 7.63 13.72 -7.68
N THR A 256 7.65 14.65 -8.62
CA THR A 256 7.56 14.40 -10.06
C THR A 256 8.77 13.55 -10.47
N ILE A 257 8.55 12.28 -10.78
CA ILE A 257 9.58 11.43 -11.38
C ILE A 257 9.60 11.75 -12.88
N TYR A 258 10.61 12.50 -13.30
CA TYR A 258 10.99 12.61 -14.70
C TYR A 258 11.71 11.31 -15.11
N TRP A 259 11.20 10.66 -16.15
CA TRP A 259 11.97 9.68 -16.91
C TRP A 259 12.75 10.43 -17.99
N THR A 260 14.08 10.41 -17.93
CA THR A 260 14.91 10.79 -19.08
C THR A 260 15.19 9.55 -19.93
N ASN A 261 15.10 9.74 -21.25
CA ASN A 261 15.23 8.79 -22.36
C ASN A 261 16.33 7.73 -22.21
#